data_AF-A0A2D9RUU1-F1
#
_entry.id   AF-A0A2D9RUU1-F1
#
_cell.length_a   1.000
_cell.length_b   1.000
_cell.length_c   1.000
_cell.angle_alpha   90.00
_cell.angle_beta   90.00
_cell.angle_gamma   90.00
#
_symmetry.space_group_name_H-M   'P 1'
#
loop_
_entity.id
_entity.type
_entity.pdbx_description
1 polymer ?
#
loop_
_entity_poly.entity_id
_entity_poly.type
_entity_poly.pdbx_seq_one_letter_code
_entity_poly.pdbx_strand_id
1 'polypeptide(L)'
;GQYTGSNPGVAFVVGNGDIDSSTGGPGNNPSNAFIVNYDGSATLAGELTVESDARLKSNIISLGSTLSKILQLDGKKYTLKSDEYIEKIGLLAQDIQKLFPDLVKQSEGEKGILSVNYQGLIPVLINAIKEQQIQINELKKILIKE
;
A
#
# COMPACT_ATOMS: atom_id res chain seq x y z
N GLY A 1 -1.24 -38.42 -11.19
CA GLY A 1 -0.87 -37.01 -11.44
C GLY A 1 -0.11 -36.50 -10.25
N GLN A 2 0.99 -35.79 -10.47
CA GLN A 2 1.68 -35.03 -9.42
C GLN A 2 0.72 -33.95 -8.92
N TYR A 3 0.61 -33.79 -7.60
CA TYR A 3 -0.30 -32.84 -6.97
C TYR A 3 0.15 -31.42 -7.33
N THR A 4 -0.64 -30.67 -8.11
CA THR A 4 -0.38 -29.26 -8.45
C THR A 4 -1.11 -28.30 -7.51
N GLY A 5 -1.68 -28.81 -6.41
CA GLY A 5 -2.35 -28.00 -5.41
C GLY A 5 -1.38 -27.08 -4.70
N SER A 6 -1.81 -25.84 -4.48
CA SER A 6 -1.11 -24.84 -3.68
C SER A 6 -0.81 -25.35 -2.27
N ASN A 7 0.33 -24.95 -1.70
CA ASN A 7 0.75 -25.30 -0.35
C ASN A 7 -0.38 -25.11 0.69
N PRO A 8 -0.40 -25.88 1.79
CA PRO A 8 -1.30 -25.63 2.91
C PRO A 8 -1.30 -24.13 3.27
N GLY A 9 -2.47 -23.48 3.26
CA GLY A 9 -2.62 -22.05 3.57
C GLY A 9 -3.07 -21.15 2.42
N VAL A 10 -3.21 -21.67 1.19
CA VAL A 10 -3.66 -20.90 0.02
C VAL A 10 -5.16 -21.04 -0.21
N ALA A 11 -5.86 -19.90 -0.35
CA ALA A 11 -7.30 -19.82 -0.61
C ALA A 11 -7.63 -19.71 -2.10
N PHE A 12 -6.85 -18.94 -2.85
CA PHE A 12 -7.11 -18.67 -4.27
C PHE A 12 -5.80 -18.40 -5.04
N VAL A 13 -5.70 -18.91 -6.27
CA VAL A 13 -4.53 -18.71 -7.15
C VAL A 13 -4.98 -18.39 -8.57
N VAL A 14 -4.35 -17.38 -9.16
CA VAL A 14 -4.40 -17.08 -10.60
C VAL A 14 -3.04 -17.38 -11.20
N GLY A 15 -3.01 -18.24 -12.22
CA GLY A 15 -1.80 -18.50 -13.00
C GLY A 15 -1.48 -17.35 -13.97
N ASN A 16 -0.23 -17.27 -14.43
CA ASN A 16 0.21 -16.31 -15.44
C ASN A 16 -0.29 -16.64 -16.86
N GLY A 17 -1.04 -17.73 -17.03
CA GLY A 17 -1.66 -18.10 -18.29
C GLY A 17 -0.63 -18.43 -19.37
N ASP A 18 0.44 -19.17 -19.04
CA ASP A 18 1.36 -19.67 -20.06
C ASP A 18 0.58 -20.51 -21.09
N ILE A 19 0.52 -20.00 -22.33
CA ILE A 19 -0.22 -20.58 -23.45
C ILE A 19 0.78 -20.86 -24.56
N ASP A 20 0.77 -22.09 -25.06
CA ASP A 20 1.45 -22.43 -26.29
C ASP A 20 0.66 -21.84 -27.47
N SER A 21 1.23 -20.82 -28.12
CA SER A 21 0.60 -20.12 -29.24
C SER A 21 0.43 -20.99 -30.49
N SER A 22 1.12 -22.13 -30.58
CA SER A 22 1.00 -23.07 -31.70
C SER A 22 -0.16 -24.05 -31.53
N THR A 23 -0.47 -24.44 -30.30
CA THR A 23 -1.52 -25.43 -29.98
C THR A 23 -2.76 -24.81 -29.36
N GLY A 24 -2.68 -23.57 -28.86
CA GLY A 24 -3.71 -22.91 -28.06
C GLY A 24 -3.93 -23.56 -26.69
N GLY A 25 -3.09 -24.54 -26.32
CA GLY A 25 -3.13 -25.25 -25.05
C GLY A 25 -2.20 -24.63 -24.00
N PRO A 26 -2.14 -25.22 -22.79
CA PRO A 26 -1.20 -24.80 -21.76
C PRO A 26 0.25 -24.93 -22.23
N GLY A 27 1.06 -23.89 -21.98
CA GLY A 27 2.50 -23.90 -22.21
C GLY A 27 3.29 -24.69 -21.16
N ASN A 28 4.62 -24.76 -21.33
CA ASN A 28 5.51 -25.60 -20.52
C ASN A 28 6.03 -24.93 -19.22
N ASN A 29 5.80 -23.63 -19.05
CA ASN A 29 6.30 -22.81 -17.95
C ASN A 29 5.17 -22.02 -17.22
N PRO A 30 4.08 -22.68 -16.77
CA PRO A 30 3.07 -22.00 -15.98
C PRO A 30 3.64 -21.55 -14.62
N SER A 31 3.24 -20.36 -14.17
CA SER A 31 3.57 -19.85 -12.83
C SER A 31 2.36 -19.20 -12.17
N ASN A 32 2.43 -18.97 -10.85
CA ASN A 32 1.38 -18.28 -10.12
C ASN A 32 1.59 -16.76 -10.24
N ALA A 33 0.63 -16.06 -10.83
CA ALA A 33 0.66 -14.61 -10.99
C ALA A 33 0.09 -13.86 -9.76
N PHE A 34 -0.96 -14.43 -9.15
CA PHE A 34 -1.60 -13.86 -7.96
C PHE A 34 -2.01 -14.97 -7.00
N ILE A 35 -1.60 -14.87 -5.74
CA ILE A 35 -1.88 -15.85 -4.69
C ILE A 35 -2.56 -15.12 -3.54
N VAL A 36 -3.68 -15.65 -3.05
CA VAL A 36 -4.37 -15.20 -1.84
C VAL A 36 -4.38 -16.33 -0.83
N ASN A 37 -3.94 -16.05 0.39
CA ASN A 37 -3.85 -17.00 1.48
C ASN A 37 -5.07 -16.89 2.42
N TYR A 38 -5.36 -17.95 3.17
CA TYR A 38 -6.46 -17.96 4.15
C TYR A 38 -6.25 -16.99 5.32
N ASP A 39 -5.00 -16.56 5.56
CA ASP A 39 -4.68 -15.54 6.55
C ASP A 39 -4.95 -14.10 6.07
N GLY A 40 -5.46 -13.95 4.83
CA GLY A 40 -5.77 -12.68 4.21
C GLY A 40 -4.58 -11.98 3.54
N SER A 41 -3.38 -12.56 3.59
CA SER A 41 -2.24 -12.07 2.82
C SER A 41 -2.38 -12.40 1.33
N ALA A 42 -1.78 -11.57 0.48
CA ALA A 42 -1.75 -11.82 -0.95
C ALA A 42 -0.38 -11.46 -1.54
N THR A 43 -0.01 -12.14 -2.63
CA THR A 43 1.24 -11.90 -3.37
C THR A 43 0.94 -11.75 -4.84
N LEU A 44 1.46 -10.67 -5.43
CA LEU A 44 1.48 -10.42 -6.86
C LEU A 44 2.90 -10.70 -7.37
N ALA A 45 3.04 -11.54 -8.40
CA ALA A 45 4.34 -11.85 -8.97
C ALA A 45 4.91 -10.69 -9.83
N GLY A 46 4.03 -9.81 -10.31
CA GLY A 46 4.39 -8.62 -11.10
C GLY A 46 4.12 -7.32 -10.35
N GLU A 47 3.81 -6.26 -11.10
CA GLU A 47 3.55 -4.93 -10.57
C GLU A 47 2.07 -4.69 -10.27
N LEU A 48 1.78 -3.93 -9.21
CA LEU A 48 0.46 -3.37 -8.97
C LEU A 48 0.37 -1.98 -9.59
N THR A 49 -0.29 -1.86 -10.74
CA THR A 49 -0.61 -0.58 -11.36
C THR A 49 -2.06 -0.21 -11.05
N VAL A 50 -2.29 1.06 -10.68
CA VAL A 50 -3.63 1.59 -10.37
C VAL A 50 -3.91 2.73 -11.35
N GLU A 51 -5.03 2.66 -12.05
CA GLU A 51 -5.44 3.69 -13.01
C GLU A 51 -5.53 5.06 -12.32
N SER A 52 -4.91 6.08 -12.94
CA SER A 52 -4.73 7.41 -12.33
C SER A 52 -4.90 8.56 -13.33
N ASP A 53 -5.46 8.26 -14.51
CA ASP A 53 -5.68 9.20 -15.61
C ASP A 53 -6.61 10.35 -15.20
N ALA A 54 -6.33 11.58 -15.67
CA ALA A 54 -7.13 12.76 -15.36
C ALA A 54 -8.60 12.63 -15.83
N ARG A 55 -8.86 11.87 -16.90
CA ARG A 55 -10.21 11.61 -17.43
C ARG A 55 -11.07 10.75 -16.50
N LEU A 56 -10.43 10.00 -15.60
CA LEU A 56 -11.11 9.16 -14.60
C LEU A 56 -11.33 9.92 -13.28
N LYS A 57 -10.95 11.20 -13.20
CA LYS A 57 -10.96 11.99 -11.97
C LYS A 57 -11.80 13.25 -12.14
N SER A 58 -12.43 13.67 -11.05
CA SER A 58 -13.20 14.90 -10.94
C SER A 58 -12.88 15.60 -9.62
N ASN A 59 -13.15 16.90 -9.51
CA ASN A 59 -12.95 17.69 -8.27
C ASN A 59 -11.51 17.60 -7.73
N ILE A 60 -10.52 17.76 -8.61
CA ILE A 60 -9.09 17.68 -8.27
C ILE A 60 -8.67 18.92 -7.47
N ILE A 61 -8.36 18.74 -6.19
CA ILE A 61 -7.92 19.80 -5.27
C ILE A 61 -6.57 19.42 -4.68
N SER A 62 -5.68 20.40 -4.53
CA SER A 62 -4.39 20.22 -3.86
C SER A 62 -4.56 19.88 -2.37
N LEU A 63 -3.74 18.96 -1.85
CA LEU A 63 -3.83 18.51 -0.44
C LEU A 63 -3.46 19.57 0.61
N GLY A 64 -2.99 20.75 0.19
CA GLY A 64 -2.54 21.81 1.10
C GLY A 64 -1.27 21.41 1.86
N SER A 65 -1.13 21.93 3.09
CA SER A 65 0.00 21.58 3.97
C SER A 65 -0.20 20.21 4.61
N THR A 66 0.79 19.36 4.42
CA THR A 66 0.81 17.95 4.80
C THR A 66 1.97 17.62 5.73
N LEU A 67 3.06 18.40 5.70
CA LEU A 67 4.25 18.16 6.53
C LEU A 67 3.92 18.19 8.01
N SER A 68 3.17 19.21 8.46
CA SER A 68 2.78 19.36 9.88
C SER A 68 1.96 18.18 10.40
N LYS A 69 1.17 17.52 9.55
CA LYS A 69 0.42 16.32 9.89
C LYS A 69 1.29 15.07 9.88
N ILE A 70 2.13 14.90 8.85
CA ILE A 70 3.05 13.75 8.77
C ILE A 70 4.02 13.72 9.95
N LEU A 71 4.51 14.88 10.41
CA LEU A 71 5.39 14.97 11.58
C LEU A 71 4.74 14.53 12.90
N GLN A 72 3.41 14.42 12.96
CA GLN A 72 2.68 13.89 14.12
C GLN A 72 2.54 12.37 14.08
N LEU A 73 2.86 11.72 12.96
CA LEU A 73 2.83 10.27 12.83
C LEU A 73 4.14 9.66 13.31
N ASP A 74 4.02 8.47 13.90
CA ASP A 74 5.18 7.69 14.35
C ASP A 74 5.10 6.26 13.82
N GLY A 75 6.22 5.77 13.29
CA GLY A 75 6.36 4.41 12.82
C GLY A 75 6.37 3.45 14.00
N LYS A 76 5.56 2.41 13.95
CA LYS A 76 5.44 1.43 15.04
C LYS A 76 6.03 0.09 14.63
N LYS A 77 6.72 -0.54 15.58
CA LYS A 77 7.00 -1.98 15.57
C LYS A 77 5.92 -2.70 16.37
N TYR A 78 5.39 -3.78 15.84
CA TYR A 78 4.34 -4.55 16.50
C TYR A 78 4.34 -6.01 16.03
N THR A 79 3.65 -6.87 16.77
CA THR A 79 3.31 -8.23 16.37
C THR A 79 1.78 -8.35 16.28
N LEU A 80 1.28 -9.35 15.55
CA LEU A 80 -0.16 -9.59 15.48
C LEU A 80 -0.59 -10.40 16.69
N LYS A 81 -1.79 -10.15 17.23
CA LYS A 81 -2.34 -11.01 18.31
C LYS A 81 -2.52 -12.47 17.88
N SER A 82 -2.69 -12.70 16.58
CA SER A 82 -2.77 -14.04 15.99
C SER A 82 -1.39 -14.68 15.78
N ASP A 83 -0.31 -13.89 15.81
CA ASP A 83 1.06 -14.34 15.61
C ASP A 83 2.04 -13.36 16.27
N GLU A 84 2.44 -13.72 17.49
CA GLU A 84 3.34 -12.91 18.32
C GLU A 84 4.84 -13.12 17.98
N TYR A 85 5.17 -14.01 17.05
CA TYR A 85 6.56 -14.36 16.73
C TYR A 85 7.14 -13.54 15.58
N ILE A 86 6.30 -12.95 14.73
CA ILE A 86 6.73 -12.16 13.58
C ILE A 86 6.58 -10.67 13.88
N GLU A 87 7.70 -9.97 14.07
CA GLU A 87 7.74 -8.51 14.17
C GLU A 87 7.43 -7.88 12.81
N LYS A 88 6.57 -6.86 12.83
CA LYS A 88 6.20 -6.04 11.67
C LYS A 88 6.44 -4.57 11.98
N ILE A 89 6.66 -3.78 10.93
CA ILE A 89 6.72 -2.33 10.99
C ILE A 89 5.53 -1.75 10.23
N GLY A 90 4.89 -0.73 10.79
CA GLY A 90 3.77 -0.06 10.14
C GLY A 90 3.27 1.15 10.90
N LEU A 91 2.01 1.51 10.67
CA LEU A 91 1.34 2.65 11.30
C LEU A 91 0.09 2.16 12.05
N LEU A 92 -0.30 2.88 13.11
CA LEU A 92 -1.59 2.67 13.76
C LEU A 92 -2.68 3.37 12.95
N ALA A 93 -3.67 2.61 12.51
CA ALA A 93 -4.78 3.14 11.74
C ALA A 93 -5.54 4.26 12.48
N GLN A 94 -5.59 4.21 13.82
CA GLN A 94 -6.22 5.23 14.66
C GLN A 94 -5.48 6.57 14.60
N ASP A 95 -4.16 6.56 14.50
CA ASP A 95 -3.38 7.80 14.39
C ASP A 95 -3.49 8.40 13.00
N ILE A 96 -3.52 7.54 11.97
CA ILE A 96 -3.82 7.97 10.59
C ILE A 96 -5.23 8.54 10.51
N GLN A 97 -6.23 7.93 11.14
CA GLN A 97 -7.62 8.38 11.07
C GLN A 97 -7.81 9.81 11.61
N LYS A 98 -7.08 10.19 12.67
CA LYS A 98 -7.14 11.54 13.24
C LYS A 98 -6.62 12.62 12.28
N LEU A 99 -5.64 12.29 11.44
CA LEU A 99 -4.92 13.26 10.60
C LEU A 99 -5.34 13.21 9.12
N PHE A 100 -5.63 12.01 8.63
CA PHE A 100 -5.97 11.64 7.26
C PHE A 100 -7.10 10.59 7.24
N PRO A 101 -8.33 10.97 7.67
CA PRO A 101 -9.46 10.03 7.77
C PRO A 101 -9.77 9.33 6.44
N ASP A 102 -9.58 10.00 5.31
CA ASP A 102 -9.83 9.45 3.96
C ASP A 102 -8.92 8.27 3.60
N LEU A 103 -7.78 8.12 4.30
CA LEU A 103 -6.84 7.02 4.13
C LEU A 103 -7.16 5.81 5.02
N VAL A 104 -8.22 5.87 5.81
CA VAL A 104 -8.63 4.78 6.71
C VAL A 104 -9.99 4.24 6.29
N LYS A 105 -10.10 2.92 6.20
CA LYS A 105 -11.37 2.22 5.98
C LYS A 105 -11.72 1.43 7.24
N GLN A 106 -12.99 1.43 7.60
CA GLN A 106 -13.53 0.64 8.69
C GLN A 106 -14.39 -0.49 8.11
N SER A 107 -14.19 -1.73 8.57
CA SER A 107 -15.10 -2.83 8.24
C SER A 107 -16.50 -2.57 8.81
N GLU A 108 -17.52 -3.33 8.41
CA GLU A 108 -18.89 -3.12 8.88
C GLU A 108 -19.03 -3.15 10.42
N GLY A 109 -19.93 -2.30 10.94
CA GLY A 109 -20.25 -2.16 12.37
C GLY A 109 -19.42 -1.07 13.08
N GLU A 110 -19.98 -0.50 14.16
CA GLU A 110 -19.34 0.58 14.94
C GLU A 110 -17.98 0.19 15.54
N LYS A 111 -17.74 -1.11 15.74
CA LYS A 111 -16.48 -1.68 16.23
C LYS A 111 -15.66 -2.36 15.13
N GLY A 112 -15.91 -2.01 13.86
CA GLY A 112 -15.20 -2.55 12.72
C GLY A 112 -13.69 -2.32 12.80
N ILE A 113 -12.93 -3.24 12.23
CA ILE A 113 -11.46 -3.16 12.18
C ILE A 113 -11.08 -2.05 11.19
N LEU A 114 -10.15 -1.20 11.61
CA LEU A 114 -9.58 -0.15 10.78
C LEU A 114 -8.44 -0.70 9.91
N SER A 115 -8.43 -0.30 8.64
CA SER A 115 -7.39 -0.62 7.66
C SER A 115 -6.90 0.65 6.97
N VAL A 116 -5.64 0.67 6.54
CA VAL A 116 -4.98 1.86 5.99
C VAL A 116 -4.72 1.71 4.50
N ASN A 117 -5.08 2.73 3.72
CA ASN A 117 -4.66 2.89 2.33
C ASN A 117 -3.22 3.44 2.28
N TYR A 118 -2.24 2.54 2.34
CA TYR A 118 -0.83 2.91 2.28
C TYR A 118 -0.42 3.55 0.94
N GLN A 119 -1.05 3.17 -0.19
CA GLN A 119 -0.78 3.82 -1.49
C GLN A 119 -1.18 5.30 -1.49
N GLY A 120 -2.28 5.63 -0.79
CA GLY A 120 -2.75 7.01 -0.64
C GLY A 120 -1.85 7.89 0.23
N LEU A 121 -0.96 7.33 1.05
CA LEU A 121 0.04 8.10 1.80
C LEU A 121 1.12 8.69 0.89
N ILE A 122 1.42 8.07 -0.26
CA ILE A 122 2.48 8.52 -1.17
C ILE A 122 2.31 9.99 -1.60
N PRO A 123 1.15 10.43 -2.12
CA PRO A 123 0.96 11.84 -2.49
C PRO A 123 1.02 12.81 -1.29
N VAL A 124 0.65 12.36 -0.08
CA VAL A 124 0.82 13.14 1.15
C VAL A 124 2.32 13.35 1.44
N LEU A 125 3.12 12.29 1.36
CA LEU A 125 4.57 12.35 1.56
C LEU A 125 5.25 13.22 0.49
N ILE A 126 4.82 13.16 -0.77
CA ILE A 126 5.32 14.02 -1.85
C ILE A 126 5.15 15.51 -1.51
N ASN A 127 3.97 15.90 -1.01
CA ASN A 127 3.73 17.29 -0.61
C ASN A 127 4.56 17.67 0.62
N ALA A 128 4.68 16.79 1.61
CA ALA A 128 5.50 17.03 2.80
C ALA A 128 6.97 17.26 2.44
N ILE A 129 7.53 16.49 1.50
CA ILE A 129 8.89 16.67 0.98
C ILE A 129 9.04 18.02 0.26
N LYS A 130 8.04 18.44 -0.54
CA LYS A 130 8.06 19.76 -1.19
C LYS A 130 8.04 20.90 -0.17
N GLU A 131 7.21 20.79 0.86
CA GLU A 131 7.16 21.76 1.98
C GLU A 131 8.50 21.81 2.71
N GLN A 132 9.10 20.66 3.00
CA GLN A 132 10.42 20.57 3.62
C GLN A 132 11.49 21.22 2.75
N GLN A 133 11.43 21.03 1.43
CA GLN A 133 12.38 21.64 0.49
C GLN A 133 12.26 23.17 0.46
N ILE A 134 11.04 23.72 0.61
CA ILE A 134 10.82 25.17 0.74
C ILE A 134 11.52 25.68 2.00
N GLN A 135 11.32 25.04 3.15
CA GLN A 135 11.96 25.42 4.42
C GLN A 135 13.49 25.36 4.33
N ILE A 136 14.05 24.32 3.70
CA ILE A 136 15.50 24.20 3.49
C ILE A 136 16.03 25.37 2.64
N ASN A 137 15.32 25.76 1.59
CA ASN A 137 15.74 26.87 0.73
C ASN A 137 15.68 28.21 1.45
N GLU A 138 14.70 28.41 2.33
CA GLU A 138 14.59 29.60 3.18
C GLU A 138 15.75 29.67 4.18
N LEU A 139 16.06 28.56 4.87
CA LEU A 139 17.19 28.47 5.79
C LEU A 139 18.53 28.77 5.08
N LYS A 140 18.76 28.20 3.89
CA LYS A 140 19.97 28.48 3.10
C LYS A 140 20.11 29.95 2.73
N LYS A 141 19.02 30.64 2.40
CA LYS A 141 19.05 32.08 2.09
C LYS A 141 19.42 32.93 3.30
N ILE A 142 19.04 32.51 4.50
CA ILE A 142 19.41 33.20 5.75
C ILE A 142 20.92 33.04 5.98
N LEU A 143 21.44 31.81 5.87
CA LEU A 143 22.86 31.51 6.08
C LEU A 143 23.81 32.19 5.09
N ILE A 144 23.36 32.52 3.87
CA ILE A 144 24.18 33.21 2.85
C ILE A 144 24.19 34.73 3.04
N LYS A 145 23.28 35.28 3.86
CA LYS A 145 23.18 36.72 4.12
C LYS A 145 24.04 37.19 5.29
N GLU A 146 24.66 36.26 6.02
CA GLU A 146 25.66 36.50 7.08
C GLU A 146 27.08 36.31 6.53
#